data_AF-A0A942GU36-F1
#
_entry.id   AF-A0A942GU36-F1
#
_cell.length_a   1.000
_cell.length_b   1.000
_cell.length_c   1.000
_cell.angle_alpha   90.00
_cell.angle_beta   90.00
_cell.angle_gamma   90.00
#
_symmetry.space_group_name_H-M   'P 1'
#
loop_
_entity.id
_entity.type
_entity.pdbx_description
1 polymer ?
#
loop_
_entity_poly.entity_id
_entity_poly.type
_entity_poly.pdbx_seq_one_letter_code
_entity_poly.pdbx_strand_id
1 'polypeptide(L)'
;DPATETAIALAGPANSLVLLVVGMVYFAHPWGRELMESNILLLLVNLLPILPLDGGRILKGFLVRREGLGRGLRVLFMQTQRAAVGLFCVSIGVVFFGVFSINALVLSAFILYAVAREKKMMPYVVMNYVGSKSGEVRSRSVMPAKALVVQPHTTIREVLDALTPGHYHIFTLVDVSDLTTIPEDVVWKAMLRQGLDITFADVQKN
;
A
#
# COMPACT_ATOMS: atom_id res chain seq x y z
N ASP A 1 4.73 9.49 -0.93
CA ASP A 1 3.96 9.55 0.33
C ASP A 1 2.64 8.77 0.17
N PRO A 2 2.31 7.82 1.07
CA PRO A 2 1.03 7.13 1.09
C PRO A 2 -0.20 8.05 1.15
N ALA A 3 -0.05 9.28 1.67
CA ALA A 3 -1.11 10.29 1.67
C ALA A 3 -1.52 10.67 0.24
N THR A 4 -0.53 11.08 -0.55
CA THR A 4 -0.69 11.49 -1.93
C THR A 4 -1.24 10.34 -2.77
N GLU A 5 -0.74 9.13 -2.53
CA GLU A 5 -1.25 7.95 -3.23
C GLU A 5 -2.72 7.68 -2.93
N THR A 6 -3.14 7.82 -1.67
CA THR A 6 -4.55 7.67 -1.27
C THR A 6 -5.42 8.74 -1.93
N ALA A 7 -4.94 9.99 -1.98
CA ALA A 7 -5.67 11.09 -2.62
C ALA A 7 -5.84 10.87 -4.13
N ILE A 8 -4.79 10.42 -4.80
CA ILE A 8 -4.84 10.07 -6.23
C ILE A 8 -5.82 8.91 -6.46
N ALA A 9 -5.78 7.88 -5.61
CA ALA A 9 -6.69 6.74 -5.72
C ALA A 9 -8.16 7.13 -5.51
N LEU A 10 -8.46 8.14 -4.67
CA LEU A 10 -9.83 8.63 -4.48
C LEU A 10 -10.39 9.39 -5.69
N ALA A 11 -9.53 9.90 -6.58
CA ALA A 11 -9.97 10.65 -7.76
C ALA A 11 -10.80 9.80 -8.73
N GLY A 12 -10.47 8.50 -8.87
CA GLY A 12 -11.22 7.55 -9.70
C GLY A 12 -12.67 7.38 -9.23
N PRO A 13 -12.91 6.89 -8.00
CA PRO A 13 -14.24 6.79 -7.40
C PRO A 13 -15.00 8.12 -7.39
N ALA A 14 -14.32 9.25 -7.12
CA ALA A 14 -14.95 10.57 -7.15
C ALA A 14 -15.45 10.92 -8.57
N ASN A 15 -14.67 10.65 -9.61
CA ASN A 15 -15.08 10.85 -10.99
C ASN A 15 -16.28 9.96 -11.36
N SER A 16 -16.26 8.68 -10.98
CA SER A 16 -17.41 7.79 -11.19
C SER A 16 -18.67 8.29 -10.50
N LEU A 17 -18.55 8.88 -9.31
CA LEU A 17 -19.67 9.50 -8.60
C LEU A 17 -20.19 10.76 -9.31
N VAL A 18 -19.31 11.61 -9.83
CA VAL A 18 -19.70 12.77 -10.64
C VAL A 18 -20.46 12.32 -11.89
N LEU A 19 -19.95 11.34 -12.62
CA LEU A 19 -20.60 10.82 -13.82
C LEU A 19 -21.94 10.14 -13.52
N LEU A 20 -22.07 9.50 -12.37
CA LEU A 20 -23.34 8.97 -11.88
C LEU A 20 -24.38 10.09 -11.68
N VAL A 21 -23.99 11.20 -11.05
CA VAL A 21 -24.88 12.37 -10.87
C VAL A 21 -25.26 12.99 -12.21
N VAL A 22 -24.31 13.11 -13.15
CA VAL A 22 -24.61 13.57 -14.52
C VAL A 22 -25.62 12.65 -15.18
N GLY A 23 -25.45 11.33 -15.08
CA GLY A 23 -26.41 10.36 -15.60
C GLY A 23 -27.81 10.50 -15.00
N MET A 24 -27.92 10.82 -13.71
CA MET A 24 -29.21 11.10 -13.05
C MET A 24 -29.89 12.35 -13.61
N VAL A 25 -29.14 13.43 -13.85
CA VAL A 25 -29.68 14.68 -14.44
C VAL A 25 -30.23 14.42 -15.85
N TYR A 26 -29.54 13.58 -16.63
CA TYR A 26 -29.92 13.23 -17.99
C TYR A 26 -30.66 11.89 -18.09
N PHE A 27 -31.31 11.42 -17.02
CA PHE A 27 -31.95 10.09 -16.98
C PHE A 27 -33.00 9.86 -18.06
N ALA A 28 -33.69 10.92 -18.49
CA ALA A 28 -34.68 10.87 -19.57
C ALA A 28 -34.04 10.63 -20.96
N HIS A 29 -32.74 10.85 -21.10
CA HIS A 29 -32.02 10.58 -22.34
C HIS A 29 -31.52 9.12 -22.36
N PRO A 30 -31.64 8.40 -23.50
CA PRO A 30 -31.14 7.02 -23.63
C PRO A 30 -29.76 6.71 -23.04
N TRP A 31 -28.76 7.59 -23.23
CA TRP A 31 -27.40 7.39 -22.72
C TRP A 31 -27.24 7.69 -21.22
N GLY A 32 -28.19 8.40 -20.60
CA GLY A 32 -28.14 8.72 -19.17
C GLY A 32 -28.18 7.47 -18.30
N ARG A 33 -29.06 6.52 -18.63
CA ARG A 33 -29.16 5.23 -17.93
C ARG A 33 -27.88 4.40 -18.06
N GLU A 34 -27.36 4.24 -19.27
CA GLU A 34 -26.13 3.48 -19.54
C GLU A 34 -24.92 4.08 -18.82
N LEU A 35 -24.85 5.42 -18.75
CA LEU A 35 -23.82 6.14 -18.03
C LEU A 35 -23.89 5.85 -16.53
N MET A 36 -25.10 5.83 -15.94
CA MET A 36 -25.29 5.49 -14.52
C MET A 36 -24.88 4.05 -14.23
N GLU A 37 -25.38 3.09 -15.00
CA GLU A 37 -25.12 1.65 -14.79
C GLU A 37 -23.61 1.35 -14.87
N SER A 38 -22.94 1.90 -15.88
CA SER A 38 -21.49 1.75 -16.07
C SER A 38 -20.69 2.38 -14.93
N ASN A 39 -21.06 3.58 -14.48
CA ASN A 39 -20.33 4.26 -13.40
C ASN A 39 -20.60 3.68 -12.02
N ILE A 40 -21.78 3.11 -11.77
CA ILE A 40 -22.03 2.31 -10.56
C ILE A 40 -21.11 1.09 -10.56
N LEU A 41 -21.03 0.36 -11.67
CA LEU A 41 -20.15 -0.80 -11.76
C LEU A 41 -18.67 -0.41 -11.56
N LEU A 42 -18.21 0.64 -12.23
CA LEU A 42 -16.84 1.16 -12.06
C LEU A 42 -16.56 1.60 -10.62
N LEU A 43 -17.49 2.31 -9.99
CA LEU A 43 -17.37 2.75 -8.60
C LEU A 43 -17.23 1.53 -7.66
N LEU A 44 -18.12 0.54 -7.81
CA LEU A 44 -18.10 -0.66 -6.98
C LEU A 44 -16.81 -1.45 -7.16
N VAL A 45 -16.37 -1.67 -8.40
CA VAL A 45 -15.12 -2.40 -8.69
C VAL A 45 -13.92 -1.62 -8.16
N ASN A 46 -13.80 -0.31 -8.43
CA ASN A 46 -12.66 0.47 -7.98
C ASN A 46 -12.59 0.62 -6.47
N LEU A 47 -13.70 0.53 -5.73
CA LEU A 47 -13.70 0.56 -4.27
C LEU A 47 -13.40 -0.79 -3.62
N LEU A 48 -13.27 -1.88 -4.38
CA LEU A 48 -12.88 -3.17 -3.84
C LEU A 48 -11.50 -3.07 -3.15
N PRO A 49 -11.31 -3.70 -1.97
CA PRO A 49 -10.07 -3.65 -1.20
C PRO A 49 -9.00 -4.61 -1.78
N ILE A 50 -8.67 -4.45 -3.05
CA ILE A 50 -7.80 -5.34 -3.83
C ILE A 50 -6.79 -4.48 -4.61
N LEU A 51 -5.48 -4.68 -4.43
CA LEU A 51 -4.50 -4.11 -5.36
C LEU A 51 -4.61 -4.79 -6.74
N PRO A 52 -4.55 -4.08 -7.87
CA PRO A 52 -4.09 -2.69 -8.02
C PRO A 52 -5.21 -1.64 -7.98
N LEU A 53 -6.46 -2.03 -7.68
CA LEU A 53 -7.62 -1.14 -7.69
C LEU A 53 -7.49 -0.02 -6.65
N ASP A 54 -8.22 1.07 -6.86
CA ASP A 54 -8.13 2.27 -6.03
C ASP A 54 -8.44 2.00 -4.55
N GLY A 55 -9.43 1.15 -4.25
CA GLY A 55 -9.79 0.71 -2.90
C GLY A 55 -8.66 -0.05 -2.22
N GLY A 56 -7.88 -0.83 -2.97
CA GLY A 56 -6.66 -1.47 -2.48
C GLY A 56 -5.55 -0.46 -2.14
N ARG A 57 -5.41 0.60 -2.94
CA ARG A 57 -4.44 1.69 -2.69
C ARG A 57 -4.85 2.54 -1.48
N ILE A 58 -6.14 2.82 -1.33
CA ILE A 58 -6.69 3.49 -0.15
C ILE A 58 -6.45 2.64 1.10
N LEU A 59 -6.74 1.34 1.02
CA LEU A 59 -6.47 0.39 2.11
C LEU A 59 -4.97 0.31 2.44
N LYS A 60 -4.09 0.38 1.44
CA LYS A 60 -2.63 0.45 1.66
C LYS A 60 -2.26 1.66 2.50
N GLY A 61 -2.73 2.84 2.10
CA GLY A 61 -2.47 4.09 2.82
C GLY A 61 -2.96 4.02 4.27
N PHE A 62 -4.14 3.43 4.49
CA PHE A 62 -4.69 3.22 5.83
C PHE A 62 -3.86 2.24 6.67
N LEU A 63 -3.58 1.04 6.16
CA LEU A 63 -2.86 -0.01 6.89
C LEU A 63 -1.41 0.38 7.18
N VAL A 64 -0.71 1.00 6.23
CA VAL A 64 0.68 1.42 6.43
C VAL A 64 0.79 2.52 7.49
N ARG A 65 -0.21 3.41 7.58
CA ARG A 65 -0.24 4.43 8.64
C ARG A 65 -0.57 3.86 10.00
N ARG A 66 -1.47 2.89 10.06
CA ARG A 66 -1.98 2.29 11.31
C ARG A 66 -1.02 1.25 11.89
N GLU A 67 -0.54 0.33 11.07
CA GLU A 67 0.21 -0.86 11.48
C GLU A 67 1.71 -0.74 11.16
N GLY A 68 2.15 0.36 10.56
CA GLY A 68 3.51 0.56 10.06
C GLY A 68 3.76 -0.08 8.69
N LEU A 69 4.92 0.22 8.10
CA LEU A 69 5.24 -0.14 6.72
C LEU A 69 5.27 -1.66 6.49
N GLY A 70 6.06 -2.38 7.27
CA GLY A 70 6.26 -3.83 7.08
C GLY A 70 4.97 -4.62 7.30
N ARG A 71 4.42 -4.55 8.52
CA ARG A 71 3.17 -5.23 8.91
C ARG A 71 1.98 -4.76 8.08
N GLY A 72 1.83 -3.47 7.84
CA GLY A 72 0.74 -2.91 7.03
C GLY A 72 0.74 -3.46 5.60
N LEU A 73 1.91 -3.54 4.95
CA LEU A 73 2.01 -4.17 3.63
C LEU A 73 1.72 -5.67 3.68
N ARG A 74 2.26 -6.42 4.66
CA ARG A 74 1.97 -7.86 4.79
C ARG A 74 0.47 -8.14 4.91
N VAL A 75 -0.24 -7.39 5.77
CA VAL A 75 -1.68 -7.52 5.95
C VAL A 75 -2.42 -7.17 4.67
N LEU A 76 -2.05 -6.07 4.01
CA LEU A 76 -2.66 -5.64 2.74
C LEU A 76 -2.60 -6.75 1.67
N PHE A 77 -1.42 -7.32 1.45
CA PHE A 77 -1.24 -8.36 0.43
C PHE A 77 -2.00 -9.63 0.77
N MET A 78 -2.07 -10.02 2.05
CA MET A 78 -2.86 -11.15 2.48
C MET A 78 -4.36 -10.93 2.18
N GLN A 79 -4.90 -9.75 2.50
CA GLN A 79 -6.31 -9.43 2.26
C GLN A 79 -6.62 -9.33 0.77
N THR A 80 -5.76 -8.66 0.01
CA THR A 80 -5.85 -8.53 -1.45
C THR A 80 -5.83 -9.91 -2.12
N GLN A 81 -4.91 -10.78 -1.74
CA GLN A 81 -4.79 -12.12 -2.31
C GLN A 81 -6.03 -12.98 -2.01
N ARG A 82 -6.54 -12.94 -0.76
CA ARG A 82 -7.78 -13.65 -0.39
C ARG A 82 -8.98 -13.17 -1.19
N ALA A 83 -9.15 -11.85 -1.30
CA ALA A 83 -10.25 -11.25 -2.04
C ALA A 83 -10.18 -11.55 -3.54
N ALA A 84 -8.99 -11.49 -4.15
CA ALA A 84 -8.79 -11.82 -5.56
C ALA A 84 -9.07 -13.32 -5.85
N VAL A 85 -8.62 -14.23 -4.99
CA VAL A 85 -8.93 -15.66 -5.12
C VAL A 85 -10.42 -15.91 -4.94
N GLY A 86 -11.05 -15.30 -3.96
CA GLY A 86 -12.50 -15.38 -3.75
C GLY A 86 -13.29 -14.90 -4.98
N LEU A 87 -12.90 -13.76 -5.56
CA LEU A 87 -13.51 -13.23 -6.78
C LEU A 87 -13.37 -14.19 -7.97
N PHE A 88 -12.22 -14.82 -8.12
CA PHE A 88 -11.98 -15.82 -9.16
C PHE A 88 -12.83 -17.08 -8.97
N CYS A 89 -12.93 -17.59 -7.73
CA CYS A 89 -13.81 -18.73 -7.42
C CYS A 89 -15.29 -18.41 -7.69
N VAL A 90 -15.76 -17.22 -7.31
CA VAL A 90 -17.12 -16.77 -7.62
C VAL A 90 -17.33 -16.69 -9.13
N SER A 91 -16.36 -16.14 -9.86
CA SER A 91 -16.43 -16.02 -11.33
C SER A 91 -16.53 -17.39 -12.01
N ILE A 92 -15.79 -18.39 -11.50
CA ILE A 92 -15.92 -19.78 -11.96
C ILE A 92 -17.33 -20.32 -11.69
N GLY A 93 -17.86 -20.13 -10.48
CA GLY A 93 -19.21 -20.57 -10.11
C GLY A 93 -20.28 -19.98 -11.04
N VAL A 94 -20.20 -18.67 -11.33
CA VAL A 94 -21.11 -17.97 -12.24
C VAL A 94 -21.13 -18.61 -13.64
N VAL A 95 -19.95 -18.99 -14.16
CA VAL A 95 -19.83 -19.71 -15.44
C VAL A 95 -20.50 -21.08 -15.37
N PHE A 96 -20.31 -21.82 -14.28
CA PHE A 96 -20.95 -23.14 -14.08
C PHE A 96 -22.47 -23.08 -14.00
N PHE A 97 -23.05 -22.01 -13.45
CA PHE A 97 -24.51 -21.82 -13.37
C PHE A 97 -25.13 -21.27 -14.67
N GLY A 98 -24.41 -21.29 -15.78
CA GLY A 98 -24.95 -20.95 -17.11
C GLY A 98 -25.06 -19.45 -17.39
N VAL A 99 -24.66 -18.59 -16.45
CA VAL A 99 -24.50 -17.14 -16.69
C VAL A 99 -23.13 -16.95 -17.33
N PHE A 100 -23.03 -17.26 -18.62
CA PHE A 100 -21.76 -17.30 -19.36
C PHE A 100 -21.17 -15.89 -19.55
N SER A 101 -20.53 -15.36 -18.50
CA SER A 101 -19.85 -14.06 -18.53
C SER A 101 -18.34 -14.29 -18.59
N ILE A 102 -17.82 -14.56 -19.79
CA ILE A 102 -16.37 -14.69 -20.01
C ILE A 102 -15.59 -13.48 -19.49
N ASN A 103 -16.20 -12.30 -19.54
CA ASN A 103 -15.65 -11.05 -19.01
C ASN A 103 -15.33 -11.12 -17.52
N ALA A 104 -16.18 -11.75 -16.70
CA ALA A 104 -15.95 -11.87 -15.25
C ALA A 104 -14.76 -12.80 -14.95
N LEU A 105 -14.64 -13.90 -15.69
CA LEU A 105 -13.51 -14.82 -15.56
C LEU A 105 -12.19 -14.17 -16.00
N VAL A 106 -12.20 -13.46 -17.14
CA VAL A 106 -11.02 -12.74 -17.63
C VAL A 106 -10.61 -11.62 -16.65
N LEU A 107 -11.57 -10.84 -16.14
CA LEU A 107 -11.29 -9.77 -15.19
C LEU A 107 -10.70 -10.32 -13.88
N SER A 108 -11.28 -11.37 -13.32
CA SER A 108 -10.78 -11.96 -12.07
C SER A 108 -9.42 -12.62 -12.24
N ALA A 109 -9.15 -13.28 -13.38
CA ALA A 109 -7.82 -13.79 -13.71
C ALA A 109 -6.78 -12.66 -13.86
N PHE A 110 -7.15 -11.57 -14.53
CA PHE A 110 -6.30 -10.39 -14.66
C PHE A 110 -5.97 -9.77 -13.29
N ILE A 111 -6.97 -9.66 -12.41
CA ILE A 111 -6.78 -9.17 -11.03
C ILE A 111 -5.80 -10.07 -10.28
N LEU A 112 -5.97 -11.40 -10.32
CA LEU A 112 -5.04 -12.34 -9.69
C LEU A 112 -3.59 -12.15 -10.17
N TYR A 113 -3.40 -12.02 -11.49
CA TYR A 113 -2.10 -11.74 -12.07
C TYR A 113 -1.53 -10.40 -11.56
N ALA A 114 -2.35 -9.35 -11.53
CA ALA A 114 -1.93 -8.03 -11.07
C ALA A 114 -1.53 -8.03 -9.59
N VAL A 115 -2.25 -8.75 -8.73
CA VAL A 115 -1.88 -8.95 -7.31
C VAL A 115 -0.52 -9.61 -7.18
N ALA A 116 -0.27 -10.67 -7.96
CA ALA A 116 1.01 -11.37 -7.93
C ALA A 116 2.16 -10.45 -8.39
N ARG A 117 1.92 -9.60 -9.38
CA ARG A 117 2.87 -8.60 -9.85
C ARG A 117 3.14 -7.53 -8.77
N GLU A 118 2.11 -6.99 -8.13
CA GLU A 118 2.24 -6.01 -7.04
C GLU A 118 3.05 -6.58 -5.87
N LYS A 119 2.83 -7.84 -5.50
CA LYS A 119 3.59 -8.52 -4.46
C LYS A 119 5.09 -8.61 -4.79
N LYS A 120 5.45 -8.80 -6.06
CA LYS A 120 6.86 -8.79 -6.50
C LYS A 120 7.50 -7.40 -6.40
N MET A 121 6.70 -6.34 -6.49
CA MET A 121 7.19 -4.96 -6.41
C MET A 121 7.39 -4.46 -4.97
N MET A 122 7.01 -5.24 -3.95
CA MET A 122 7.13 -4.86 -2.54
C MET A 122 8.51 -4.33 -2.11
N PRO A 123 9.64 -4.96 -2.49
CA PRO A 123 10.95 -4.44 -2.10
C PRO A 123 11.20 -3.03 -2.65
N TYR A 124 10.72 -2.73 -3.85
CA TYR A 124 10.80 -1.39 -4.43
C TYR A 124 9.94 -0.38 -3.67
N VAL A 125 8.77 -0.77 -3.17
CA VAL A 125 7.94 0.12 -2.33
C VAL A 125 8.66 0.47 -1.04
N VAL A 126 9.30 -0.50 -0.39
CA VAL A 126 10.12 -0.27 0.81
C VAL A 126 11.31 0.63 0.48
N MET A 127 11.99 0.37 -0.65
CA MET A 127 13.13 1.17 -1.10
C MET A 127 12.75 2.62 -1.40
N ASN A 128 11.65 2.85 -2.13
CA ASN A 128 11.17 4.19 -2.42
C ASN A 128 10.77 4.95 -1.15
N TYR A 129 10.18 4.25 -0.19
CA TYR A 129 9.84 4.84 1.10
C TYR A 129 11.08 5.29 1.88
N VAL A 130 12.12 4.46 1.86
CA VAL A 130 13.42 4.75 2.48
C VAL A 130 14.17 5.87 1.75
N GLY A 131 14.28 5.80 0.43
CA GLY A 131 15.06 6.73 -0.38
C GLY A 131 14.45 8.13 -0.52
N SER A 132 13.13 8.26 -0.48
CA SER A 132 12.46 9.56 -0.61
C SER A 132 12.61 10.47 0.61
N LYS A 133 12.80 9.91 1.81
CA LYS A 133 12.93 10.70 3.06
C LYS A 133 14.26 11.44 3.20
N SER A 134 15.34 10.86 2.73
CA SER A 134 16.68 11.49 2.75
C SER A 134 16.69 12.85 2.04
N GLY A 135 15.80 13.05 1.05
CA GLY A 135 15.58 14.33 0.39
C GLY A 135 14.58 15.26 1.09
N GLU A 136 13.52 14.71 1.73
CA GLU A 136 12.48 15.50 2.41
C GLU A 136 12.98 16.23 3.66
N VAL A 137 13.88 15.62 4.43
CA VAL A 137 14.50 16.27 5.61
C VAL A 137 15.28 17.53 5.21
N ARG A 138 15.86 17.53 4.01
CA ARG A 138 16.62 18.68 3.49
C ARG A 138 15.73 19.77 2.90
N SER A 139 14.51 19.46 2.47
CA SER A 139 13.60 20.42 1.83
C SER A 139 12.60 21.05 2.78
N ARG A 140 12.37 20.47 3.95
CA ARG A 140 11.50 21.03 5.00
C ARG A 140 12.34 21.63 6.13
N SER A 141 12.02 22.86 6.56
CA SER A 141 12.72 23.51 7.68
C SER A 141 12.52 22.80 9.02
N VAL A 142 11.40 22.09 9.20
CA VAL A 142 11.08 21.31 10.39
C VAL A 142 10.34 20.03 9.98
N MET A 143 10.71 18.88 10.55
CA MET A 143 10.05 17.60 10.32
C MET A 143 9.85 16.87 11.65
N PRO A 144 8.66 16.27 11.91
CA PRO A 144 8.46 15.48 13.11
C PRO A 144 9.37 14.24 13.09
N ALA A 145 10.06 13.99 14.21
CA ALA A 145 10.90 12.82 14.39
C ALA A 145 10.26 11.84 15.39
N LYS A 146 10.43 10.55 15.15
CA LYS A 146 10.08 9.47 16.10
C LYS A 146 11.35 8.73 16.52
N ALA A 147 11.62 8.75 17.81
CA ALA A 147 12.66 7.92 18.40
C ALA A 147 12.12 6.49 18.59
N LEU A 148 12.83 5.51 18.07
CA LEU A 148 12.55 4.08 18.23
C LEU A 148 13.69 3.45 19.02
N VAL A 149 13.35 2.89 20.18
CA VAL A 149 14.30 2.13 20.98
C VAL A 149 14.45 0.74 20.38
N VAL A 150 15.68 0.37 20.04
CA VAL A 150 16.01 -0.91 19.38
C VAL A 150 17.06 -1.65 20.21
N GLN A 151 16.98 -2.99 20.19
CA GLN A 151 18.00 -3.83 20.81
C GLN A 151 19.09 -4.17 19.78
N PRO A 152 20.32 -4.50 20.21
CA PRO A 152 21.41 -4.84 19.28
C PRO A 152 21.08 -6.00 18.34
N HIS A 153 20.28 -6.97 18.79
CA HIS A 153 19.86 -8.13 18.00
C HIS A 153 18.63 -7.87 17.11
N THR A 154 17.96 -6.73 17.25
CA THR A 154 16.81 -6.38 16.41
C THR A 154 17.26 -6.25 14.96
N THR A 155 16.48 -6.78 14.02
CA THR A 155 16.78 -6.70 12.58
C THR A 155 16.11 -5.49 11.94
N ILE A 156 16.62 -5.04 10.79
CA ILE A 156 15.96 -3.99 10.01
C ILE A 156 14.54 -4.41 9.60
N ARG A 157 14.34 -5.69 9.25
CA ARG A 157 13.03 -6.26 8.93
C ARG A 157 11.98 -6.02 10.02
N GLU A 158 12.35 -6.21 11.28
CA GLU A 158 11.47 -5.98 12.42
C GLU A 158 11.15 -4.50 12.58
N VAL A 159 12.16 -3.65 12.40
CA VAL A 159 11.99 -2.20 12.49
C VAL A 159 11.07 -1.65 11.40
N LEU A 160 11.02 -2.26 10.21
CA LEU A 160 10.06 -1.87 9.17
C LEU A 160 8.61 -1.87 9.67
N ASP A 161 8.28 -2.73 10.65
CA ASP A 161 6.94 -2.80 11.23
C ASP A 161 6.62 -1.59 12.11
N ALA A 162 7.63 -0.88 12.63
CA ALA A 162 7.46 0.34 13.42
C ALA A 162 7.54 1.62 12.59
N LEU A 163 7.98 1.54 11.33
CA LEU A 163 8.12 2.73 10.47
C LEU A 163 6.76 3.28 10.05
N THR A 164 6.55 4.57 10.32
CA THR A 164 5.31 5.27 9.95
C THR A 164 5.55 6.42 8.97
N PRO A 165 4.73 6.58 7.92
CA PRO A 165 4.91 7.65 6.94
C PRO A 165 4.92 9.05 7.57
N GLY A 166 5.62 9.98 6.92
CA GLY A 166 5.65 11.40 7.31
C GLY A 166 6.52 11.76 8.52
N HIS A 167 7.22 10.79 9.13
CA HIS A 167 8.11 11.03 10.27
C HIS A 167 9.55 10.66 9.93
N TYR A 168 10.52 11.44 10.41
CA TYR A 168 11.93 11.04 10.42
C TYR A 168 12.15 10.02 11.55
N HIS A 169 12.84 8.91 11.31
CA HIS A 169 13.07 7.92 12.37
C HIS A 169 14.49 8.05 12.91
N ILE A 170 14.59 7.98 14.24
CA ILE A 170 15.85 8.00 14.95
C ILE A 170 15.90 6.73 15.76
N PHE A 171 16.94 5.92 15.61
CA PHE A 171 17.06 4.64 16.30
C PHE A 171 17.98 4.78 17.49
N THR A 172 17.47 4.51 18.68
CA THR A 172 18.25 4.62 19.92
C THR A 172 18.53 3.21 20.45
N LEU A 173 19.81 2.85 20.46
CA LEU A 173 20.30 1.68 21.18
C LEU A 173 20.42 2.06 22.66
N VAL A 174 19.76 1.28 23.50
CA VAL A 174 19.85 1.41 24.96
C VAL A 174 20.68 0.23 25.44
N ASP A 175 21.93 0.52 25.82
CA ASP A 175 22.74 -0.40 26.63
C ASP A 175 22.68 0.05 28.10
N VAL A 176 23.04 -0.81 29.04
CA VAL A 176 22.86 -0.70 30.51
C VAL A 176 23.16 0.70 31.09
N SER A 177 24.01 1.50 30.44
CA SER A 177 24.30 2.90 30.85
C SER A 177 24.41 3.90 29.69
N ASP A 178 24.41 3.44 28.43
CA ASP A 178 24.73 4.27 27.27
C ASP A 178 23.56 4.34 26.28
N LEU A 179 23.29 5.55 25.80
CA LEU A 179 22.29 5.84 24.78
C LEU A 179 23.00 6.20 23.47
N THR A 180 23.13 5.22 22.58
CA THR A 180 23.70 5.47 21.25
C THR A 180 22.59 5.72 20.25
N THR A 181 22.63 6.87 19.58
CA THR A 181 21.61 7.27 18.61
C THR A 181 22.15 7.09 17.18
N ILE A 182 21.41 6.34 16.37
CA ILE A 182 21.71 6.05 14.97
C ILE A 182 20.65 6.72 14.08
N PRO A 183 21.03 7.64 13.18
CA PRO A 183 20.11 8.26 12.23
C PRO A 183 19.65 7.27 11.14
N GLU A 184 18.47 7.47 10.56
CA GLU A 184 17.91 6.50 9.60
C GLU A 184 18.76 6.30 8.34
N ASP A 185 19.53 7.31 7.91
CA ASP A 185 20.33 7.22 6.68
C ASP A 185 21.46 6.18 6.79
N VAL A 186 22.03 6.01 8.00
CA VAL A 186 23.03 4.98 8.29
C VAL A 186 22.38 3.60 8.22
N VAL A 187 21.21 3.43 8.82
CA VAL A 187 20.43 2.17 8.79
C VAL A 187 20.07 1.79 7.35
N TRP A 188 19.62 2.75 6.55
CA TRP A 188 19.23 2.52 5.16
C TRP A 188 20.41 2.19 4.24
N LYS A 189 21.57 2.82 4.45
CA LYS A 189 22.80 2.44 3.75
C LYS A 189 23.24 1.02 4.11
N ALA A 190 23.12 0.63 5.38
CA ALA A 190 23.43 -0.73 5.81
C ALA A 190 22.47 -1.75 5.20
N MET A 191 21.16 -1.45 5.19
CA MET A 191 20.13 -2.25 4.52
C MET A 191 20.43 -2.50 3.04
N LEU A 192 20.86 -1.45 2.33
CA LEU A 192 21.20 -1.52 0.91
C LEU A 192 22.41 -2.44 0.63
N ARG A 193 23.36 -2.51 1.56
CA ARG A 193 24.59 -3.30 1.41
C ARG A 193 24.42 -4.76 1.83
N GLN A 194 23.67 -5.01 2.91
CA GLN A 194 23.64 -6.31 3.59
C GLN A 194 22.25 -6.96 3.64
N GLY A 195 21.20 -6.25 3.19
CA GLY A 195 19.83 -6.75 3.17
C GLY A 195 19.02 -6.42 4.44
N LEU A 196 17.83 -6.98 4.54
CA LEU A 196 16.86 -6.69 5.60
C LEU A 196 17.13 -7.41 6.93
N ASP A 197 17.97 -8.44 6.90
CA ASP A 197 18.21 -9.32 8.05
C ASP A 197 19.45 -8.93 8.86
N ILE A 198 20.11 -7.82 8.50
CA ILE A 198 21.19 -7.22 9.30
C ILE A 198 20.65 -6.72 10.66
N THR A 199 21.44 -6.90 11.70
CA THR A 199 21.13 -6.48 13.07
C THR A 199 21.65 -5.08 13.37
N PHE A 200 21.05 -4.38 14.35
CA PHE A 200 21.55 -3.07 14.77
C PHE A 200 22.96 -3.11 15.38
N ALA A 201 23.38 -4.24 15.95
CA ALA A 201 24.76 -4.46 16.40
C ALA A 201 25.76 -4.37 15.24
N ASP A 202 25.39 -4.85 14.06
CA ASP A 202 26.24 -4.82 12.86
C ASP A 202 26.16 -3.46 12.15
N VAL A 203 25.01 -2.78 12.24
CA VAL A 203 24.87 -1.40 11.76
C VAL A 203 25.78 -0.46 12.55
N GLN A 204 25.90 -0.62 13.86
CA GLN A 204 26.74 0.24 14.71
C GLN A 204 28.25 0.10 14.41
N LYS A 205 28.69 -1.07 13.94
CA LYS A 205 30.11 -1.34 13.65
C LYS A 205 30.59 -0.80 12.30
N ASN A 206 29.67 -0.35 11.44
CA ASN A 206 29.93 0.11 10.06
C ASN A 206 29.83 1.63 9.92
#